data_AF-A0A839J5I8-F1
#
_entry.id   AF-A0A839J5I8-F1
#
_cell.length_a   1.000
_cell.length_b   1.000
_cell.length_c   1.000
_cell.angle_alpha   90.00
_cell.angle_beta   90.00
_cell.angle_gamma   90.00
#
_symmetry.space_group_name_H-M   'P 1'
#
loop_
_entity.id
_entity.type
_entity.pdbx_description
1 polymer ?
#
loop_
_entity_poly.entity_id
_entity_poly.type
_entity_poly.pdbx_seq_one_letter_code
_entity_poly.pdbx_strand_id
1 'polypeptide(L)' 'MAPSLELSNNEPLADEHNALLPPDSFHLPVGRPVTHTIYRDAAHPSRLVLPYTMG' A
#
# COMPACT_ATOMS: atom_id res chain seq x y z
N MET A 1 -19.31 1.64 -17.52
CA MET A 1 -18.28 0.77 -16.91
C MET A 1 -16.99 1.56 -16.93
N ALA A 2 -16.51 2.06 -15.80
CA ALA A 2 -15.25 2.80 -15.75
C ALA A 2 -14.08 1.80 -15.98
N PRO A 3 -13.03 2.17 -16.72
CA PRO A 3 -11.87 1.30 -16.89
C PRO A 3 -11.21 1.04 -15.52
N SER A 4 -10.96 -0.24 -15.20
CA SER A 4 -10.19 -0.62 -14.03
C SER A 4 -8.71 -0.61 -14.37
N LEU A 5 -7.94 0.28 -13.74
CA LEU A 5 -6.49 0.31 -13.81
C LEU A 5 -5.93 -0.40 -12.57
N GLU A 6 -5.14 -1.46 -12.76
CA GLU A 6 -4.38 -2.06 -11.67
C GLU A 6 -3.06 -1.30 -11.49
N LEU A 7 -2.81 -0.83 -10.27
CA LEU A 7 -1.58 -0.15 -9.91
C LEU A 7 -0.76 -1.10 -9.02
N SER A 8 0.40 -1.54 -9.51
CA SER A 8 1.41 -2.22 -8.71
C SER A 8 2.51 -1.23 -8.33
N ASN A 9 3.00 -1.33 -7.09
CA ASN A 9 4.27 -0.68 -6.74
C ASN A 9 5.39 -1.42 -7.51
N ASN A 10 6.14 -0.69 -8.33
CA ASN A 10 7.27 -1.21 -9.10
C ASN A 10 8.62 -0.84 -8.48
N GLU A 11 8.63 -0.32 -7.26
CA GLU A 11 9.83 0.05 -6.52
C GLU A 11 10.48 -1.18 -5.89
N PRO A 12 11.81 -1.19 -5.74
CA PRO A 12 12.50 -2.24 -4.99
C PRO A 12 12.04 -2.25 -3.52
N LEU A 13 11.92 -3.45 -2.94
CA LEU A 13 11.56 -3.62 -1.53
C LEU A 13 12.49 -2.84 -0.57
N ALA A 14 13.73 -2.62 -0.98
CA ALA A 14 14.68 -1.72 -0.35
C ALA A 14 15.24 -0.78 -1.42
N ASP A 15 14.83 0.49 -1.38
CA ASP A 15 15.42 1.55 -2.18
C ASP A 15 16.37 2.42 -1.32
N GLU A 16 17.15 3.28 -1.97
CA GLU A 16 18.12 4.17 -1.29
C GLU A 16 17.44 5.16 -0.33
N HIS A 17 16.18 5.52 -0.55
CA HIS A 17 15.39 6.37 0.34
C HIS A 17 14.92 5.62 1.60
N ASN A 18 14.46 4.38 1.45
CA ASN A 18 14.03 3.49 2.52
C ASN A 18 15.22 3.07 3.40
N ALA A 19 16.42 3.00 2.84
CA ALA A 19 17.64 2.70 3.59
C ALA A 19 18.03 3.81 4.59
N LEU A 20 17.56 5.04 4.38
CA LEU A 20 17.78 6.18 5.28
C LEU A 20 16.76 6.25 6.41
N LEU A 21 15.68 5.47 6.32
CA LEU A 21 14.67 5.43 7.35
C LEU A 21 15.22 4.72 8.60
N PRO A 22 14.93 5.25 9.81
CA PRO A 22 15.09 4.49 11.04
C PRO A 22 14.47 3.10 10.91
N PRO A 23 15.07 2.05 11.51
CA PRO A 23 14.62 0.66 11.36
C PRO A 23 13.17 0.43 11.83
N ASP A 24 12.62 1.36 12.60
CA ASP A 24 11.24 1.38 13.09
C ASP A 24 10.27 2.24 12.27
N SER A 25 10.70 2.82 11.16
CA SER A 25 9.83 3.69 10.34
C SER A 25 8.63 2.97 9.71
N PHE A 26 8.71 1.64 9.60
CA PHE A 26 7.59 0.80 9.14
C PHE A 26 6.79 0.18 10.29
N HIS A 27 7.18 0.42 11.54
CA HIS A 27 6.35 0.02 12.68
C HIS A 27 5.19 0.99 12.84
N LEU A 28 3.99 0.49 12.53
CA LEU A 28 2.76 1.15 12.94
C LEU A 28 2.73 1.22 14.48
N PRO A 29 2.21 2.30 15.10
CA PRO A 29 2.08 2.39 16.54
C PRO A 29 1.03 1.39 17.04
N VAL A 30 1.47 0.15 17.25
CA VAL A 30 0.69 -0.91 17.87
C VAL A 30 1.43 -1.31 19.14
N GLY A 31 0.90 -0.90 20.30
CA GLY A 31 1.53 -1.19 21.60
C GLY A 31 1.62 -2.67 21.96
N ARG A 32 1.18 -3.59 21.07
CA ARG A 32 1.20 -5.04 21.18
C ARG A 32 1.29 -5.68 19.79
N PRO A 33 1.95 -6.85 19.63
CA PRO A 33 1.94 -7.61 18.38
C PRO A 33 0.51 -7.93 17.94
N VAL A 34 0.18 -7.60 16.70
CA VAL A 34 -1.12 -7.88 16.08
C VAL A 34 -0.93 -8.40 14.65
N THR A 35 -1.82 -9.28 14.22
CA THR A 35 -1.86 -9.77 12.83
C THR A 35 -2.84 -8.93 12.03
N HIS A 36 -2.37 -8.32 10.94
CA HIS A 36 -3.22 -7.60 10.00
C HIS A 36 -3.48 -8.46 8.76
N THR A 37 -4.74 -8.64 8.38
CA THR A 37 -5.14 -9.33 7.15
C THR A 37 -5.85 -8.35 6.23
N ILE A 38 -5.43 -8.28 4.97
CA ILE A 38 -6.08 -7.47 3.95
C ILE A 38 -6.87 -8.41 3.04
N TYR A 39 -8.20 -8.30 3.08
CA TYR A 39 -9.09 -9.02 2.17
C TYR A 39 -9.21 -8.26 0.84
N ARG A 40 -8.94 -8.96 -0.27
CA ARG A 40 -9.04 -8.42 -1.64
C ARG A 40 -9.69 -9.46 -2.55
N ASP A 41 -11.00 -9.37 -2.70
CA ASP A 41 -11.78 -10.24 -3.59
C ASP A 41 -13.04 -9.50 -4.08
N ALA A 42 -13.89 -10.18 -4.84
CA ALA A 42 -15.12 -9.60 -5.36
C ALA A 42 -16.12 -9.15 -4.27
N ALA A 43 -16.11 -9.79 -3.10
CA ALA A 43 -16.89 -9.41 -1.94
C ALA A 43 -16.20 -8.32 -1.09
N HIS A 44 -14.87 -8.20 -1.18
CA HIS A 44 -14.04 -7.25 -0.44
C HIS A 44 -13.21 -6.38 -1.41
N PRO A 45 -13.83 -5.37 -2.06
CA PRO A 45 -13.18 -4.55 -3.09
C PRO A 45 -12.28 -3.45 -2.49
N SER A 46 -11.32 -3.85 -1.66
CA SER A 46 -10.31 -2.96 -1.08
C SER A 46 -9.48 -2.30 -2.19
N ARG A 47 -9.64 -0.99 -2.38
CA ARG A 47 -8.98 -0.22 -3.46
C ARG A 47 -8.47 1.12 -2.96
N LEU A 48 -7.32 1.55 -3.51
CA LEU A 48 -6.82 2.91 -3.35
C LEU A 48 -7.52 3.81 -4.38
N VAL A 49 -8.21 4.86 -3.92
CA VAL A 49 -8.81 5.85 -4.81
C VAL A 49 -7.84 6.99 -4.98
N LEU A 50 -7.25 7.09 -6.16
CA LEU A 50 -6.33 8.18 -6.52
C LEU A 50 -7.08 9.26 -7.29
N PRO A 51 -6.84 10.56 -7.00
CA PRO A 51 -7.27 11.62 -7.89
C PRO A 51 -6.52 11.47 -9.21
N TYR A 52 -7.25 11.46 -10.32
CA TYR A 52 -6.66 11.46 -11.66
C TYR A 52 -7.22 12.63 -12.47
N THR A 53 -6.40 13.19 -13.35
CA THR A 53 -6.78 14.24 -14.31
C THR A 53 -6.78 13.64 -15.72
N MET A 54 -7.82 13.90 -16.50
CA MET A 54 -7.82 13.61 -17.94
C MET A 54 -7.06 14.76 -18.61
N GLY A 55 -5.88 14.47 -19.13
CA GLY A 55 -5.11 15.41 -19.96
C GLY A 55 -5.68 15.56 -21.36
#